data_AF-A0A0F9AUT0-F1
#
_entry.id   AF-A0A0F9AUT0-F1
#
_cell.length_a   1.000
_cell.length_b   1.000
_cell.length_c   1.000
_cell.angle_alpha   90.00
_cell.angle_beta   90.00
_cell.angle_gamma   90.00
#
_symmetry.space_group_name_H-M   'P 1'
#
loop_
_entity.id
_entity.type
_entity.pdbx_description
1 polymer ?
#
loop_
_entity_poly.entity_id
_entity_poly.type
_entity_poly.pdbx_seq_one_letter_code
_entity_poly.pdbx_strand_id
1 'polypeptide(L)'
;MSAVSGNDNTIIGHRANQTGTTGNTNTIIGMYSMYGLTTGGNNIALGYQSGRYITGGAVANLTGDYSIFIGNNTLAAADDDQNEIVIGDGAQGLGSNTVVLGNDSIVTTALKGNVTIGGGNMTVSGTLTGLVNSAVLTNAEGTHDGGNNVAIMTDGGESFGTDNYIGLTIYNNTDGSSGTITANDGTTITASLSGGTDDDWDTNDTWSVAPGPLQSGTLFYISSATTILHPATANYVAGYYSTGANVIKVDPQSGSMQITLNGTPTGTNGEEIDSPGAAGDFIWMHNQSATVAVSHGRSGVFIDGGSS
;
A
#
# COMPACT_ATOMS: atom_id res chain seq x y z
N MET A 1 18.15 2.79 -49.74
CA MET A 1 18.89 3.72 -48.86
C MET A 1 17.88 4.39 -47.96
N SER A 2 17.99 4.21 -46.64
CA SER A 2 17.23 5.03 -45.69
C SER A 2 17.89 6.41 -45.63
N ALA A 3 17.09 7.48 -45.66
CA ALA A 3 17.58 8.86 -45.59
C ALA A 3 17.65 9.27 -44.12
N VAL A 4 18.77 8.97 -43.47
CA VAL A 4 19.04 9.38 -42.09
C VAL A 4 19.79 10.71 -42.17
N SER A 5 19.13 11.81 -41.82
CA SER A 5 19.75 13.14 -41.80
C SER A 5 20.11 13.62 -40.39
N GLY A 6 19.64 12.90 -39.35
CA GLY A 6 20.10 13.10 -37.98
C GLY A 6 21.49 12.52 -37.73
N ASN A 7 22.22 13.13 -36.81
CA ASN A 7 23.57 12.77 -36.43
C ASN A 7 23.59 11.63 -35.39
N ASP A 8 24.72 10.91 -35.31
CA ASP A 8 25.04 9.95 -34.24
C ASP A 8 24.06 8.77 -34.07
N ASN A 9 23.44 8.35 -35.17
CA ASN A 9 22.53 7.21 -35.20
C ASN A 9 23.26 5.89 -35.50
N THR A 10 22.97 4.82 -34.74
CA THR A 10 23.39 3.44 -35.04
C THR A 10 22.19 2.61 -35.47
N ILE A 11 22.13 2.23 -36.76
CA ILE A 11 20.98 1.50 -37.32
C ILE A 11 21.44 0.21 -38.00
N ILE A 12 21.02 -0.94 -37.45
CA ILE A 12 21.44 -2.27 -37.90
C ILE A 12 20.22 -3.20 -38.01
N GLY A 13 19.94 -3.71 -39.22
CA GLY A 13 18.90 -4.71 -39.44
C GLY A 13 18.14 -4.50 -40.74
N HIS A 14 17.50 -5.57 -41.24
CA HIS A 14 16.68 -5.48 -42.45
C HIS A 14 15.50 -4.54 -42.21
N ARG A 15 15.46 -3.43 -42.96
CA ARG A 15 14.43 -2.38 -42.86
C ARG A 15 14.28 -1.79 -41.44
N ALA A 16 15.34 -1.82 -40.64
CA ALA A 16 15.42 -1.00 -39.42
C ALA A 16 15.37 0.48 -39.85
N ASN A 17 14.49 1.28 -39.24
CA ASN A 17 14.25 2.69 -39.57
C ASN A 17 14.25 2.99 -41.10
N GLN A 18 13.42 2.26 -41.87
CA GLN A 18 13.43 2.35 -43.34
C GLN A 18 12.96 3.71 -43.84
N THR A 19 12.03 4.37 -43.14
CA THR A 19 11.53 5.71 -43.50
C THR A 19 12.60 6.78 -43.35
N GLY A 20 13.59 6.55 -42.47
CA GLY A 20 14.63 7.51 -42.12
C GLY A 20 14.13 8.52 -41.09
N THR A 21 15.00 8.86 -40.14
CA THR A 21 14.74 9.87 -39.10
C THR A 21 15.61 11.11 -39.29
N THR A 22 15.05 12.28 -38.99
CA THR A 22 15.78 13.53 -38.78
C THR A 22 16.25 13.69 -37.33
N GLY A 23 15.81 12.81 -36.43
CA GLY A 23 16.23 12.78 -35.03
C GLY A 23 17.65 12.23 -34.86
N ASN A 24 18.33 12.72 -33.82
CA ASN A 24 19.71 12.37 -33.52
C ASN A 24 19.80 11.21 -32.52
N THR A 25 21.00 10.64 -32.36
CA THR A 25 21.38 9.81 -31.21
C THR A 25 20.52 8.57 -30.94
N ASN A 26 19.92 7.98 -31.98
CA ASN A 26 19.15 6.74 -31.88
C ASN A 26 20.05 5.49 -32.01
N THR A 27 19.75 4.44 -31.24
CA THR A 27 20.34 3.11 -31.39
C THR A 27 19.26 2.09 -31.74
N ILE A 28 19.18 1.69 -33.01
CA ILE A 28 18.10 0.85 -33.56
C ILE A 28 18.72 -0.43 -34.13
N ILE A 29 18.50 -1.56 -33.47
CA ILE A 29 19.05 -2.86 -33.85
C ILE A 29 17.94 -3.90 -33.93
N GLY A 30 17.68 -4.42 -35.12
CA GLY A 30 16.71 -5.50 -35.36
C GLY A 30 15.88 -5.31 -36.63
N MET A 31 15.37 -6.41 -37.19
CA MET A 31 14.53 -6.36 -38.40
C MET A 31 13.23 -5.61 -38.11
N TYR A 32 12.91 -4.61 -38.93
CA TYR A 32 11.76 -3.70 -38.78
C TYR A 32 11.69 -2.90 -37.46
N SER A 33 12.77 -2.88 -36.66
CA SER A 33 12.85 -2.07 -35.43
C SER A 33 12.70 -0.58 -35.77
N MET A 34 11.82 0.12 -35.04
CA MET A 34 11.43 1.53 -35.27
C MET A 34 11.30 1.89 -36.76
N TYR A 35 10.65 1.01 -37.52
CA TYR A 35 10.56 1.10 -38.99
C TYR A 35 10.13 2.48 -39.51
N GLY A 36 9.19 3.13 -38.80
CA GLY A 36 8.54 4.36 -39.20
C GLY A 36 9.04 5.64 -38.52
N LEU A 37 10.02 5.58 -37.61
CA LEU A 37 10.49 6.77 -36.86
C LEU A 37 10.98 7.86 -37.83
N THR A 38 10.42 9.07 -37.75
CA THR A 38 10.68 10.20 -38.67
C THR A 38 11.38 11.38 -38.02
N THR A 39 10.98 11.81 -36.81
CA THR A 39 11.58 12.98 -36.14
C THR A 39 12.17 12.67 -34.77
N GLY A 40 11.79 11.55 -34.16
CA GLY A 40 12.21 11.18 -32.82
C GLY A 40 13.72 10.89 -32.70
N GLY A 41 14.32 11.34 -31.59
CA GLY A 41 15.72 11.22 -31.23
C GLY A 41 15.93 10.63 -29.82
N ASN A 42 17.19 10.25 -29.55
CA ASN A 42 17.61 9.65 -28.27
C ASN A 42 16.88 8.33 -27.90
N ASN A 43 16.41 7.56 -28.89
CA ASN A 43 15.73 6.30 -28.65
C ASN A 43 16.69 5.09 -28.70
N ILE A 44 16.39 4.05 -27.92
CA ILE A 44 17.04 2.75 -28.01
C ILE A 44 15.97 1.72 -28.40
N ALA A 45 16.14 1.03 -29.52
CA ALA A 45 15.23 -0.02 -29.95
C ALA A 45 15.97 -1.30 -30.39
N LEU A 46 15.90 -2.32 -29.54
CA LEU A 46 16.64 -3.58 -29.70
C LEU A 46 15.67 -4.77 -29.83
N GLY A 47 15.59 -5.37 -31.01
CA GLY A 47 14.79 -6.57 -31.28
C GLY A 47 13.95 -6.51 -32.57
N TYR A 48 13.27 -7.61 -32.89
CA TYR A 48 12.38 -7.69 -34.06
C TYR A 48 11.15 -6.83 -33.84
N GLN A 49 10.88 -5.88 -34.76
CA GLN A 49 9.78 -4.91 -34.66
C GLN A 49 9.72 -4.11 -33.35
N SER A 50 10.85 -3.99 -32.63
CA SER A 50 10.90 -3.25 -31.37
C SER A 50 10.52 -1.79 -31.57
N GLY A 51 9.59 -1.27 -30.77
CA GLY A 51 9.11 0.11 -30.82
C GLY A 51 8.53 0.52 -32.19
N ARG A 52 8.12 -0.44 -33.02
CA ARG A 52 7.64 -0.16 -34.39
C ARG A 52 6.25 0.46 -34.39
N TYR A 53 5.41 -0.01 -33.49
CA TYR A 53 4.00 0.32 -33.43
C TYR A 53 3.65 0.89 -32.06
N ILE A 54 2.56 1.64 -32.03
CA ILE A 54 1.89 2.08 -30.80
C ILE A 54 0.84 1.04 -30.39
N THR A 55 0.11 1.30 -29.29
CA THR A 55 -0.98 0.46 -28.78
C THR A 55 -1.88 -0.06 -29.91
N GLY A 56 -2.17 -1.36 -29.88
CA GLY A 56 -2.97 -2.05 -30.90
C GLY A 56 -2.18 -2.57 -32.10
N GLY A 57 -0.89 -2.25 -32.23
CA GLY A 57 0.03 -2.95 -33.15
C GLY A 57 -0.17 -2.65 -34.64
N ALA A 58 -0.96 -1.63 -34.98
CA ALA A 58 -1.29 -1.29 -36.37
C ALA A 58 -0.74 0.08 -36.81
N VAL A 59 -0.73 1.06 -35.90
CA VAL A 59 -0.26 2.43 -36.16
C VAL A 59 1.21 2.53 -35.79
N ALA A 60 2.02 3.09 -36.67
CA ALA A 60 3.45 3.22 -36.45
C ALA A 60 3.76 4.25 -35.34
N ASN A 61 4.81 3.99 -34.57
CA ASN A 61 5.43 5.01 -33.71
C ASN A 61 6.39 5.84 -34.57
N LEU A 62 6.09 7.12 -34.75
CA LEU A 62 6.72 8.01 -35.72
C LEU A 62 7.58 9.08 -35.05
N THR A 63 7.16 9.63 -33.90
CA THR A 63 7.77 10.83 -33.32
C THR A 63 8.26 10.67 -31.89
N GLY A 64 8.06 9.52 -31.23
CA GLY A 64 8.48 9.32 -29.83
C GLY A 64 9.98 9.60 -29.58
N ASP A 65 10.27 10.17 -28.41
CA ASP A 65 11.62 10.62 -28.02
C ASP A 65 12.08 9.97 -26.71
N TYR A 66 13.40 9.91 -26.48
CA TYR A 66 14.01 9.49 -25.20
C TYR A 66 13.56 8.12 -24.67
N SER A 67 13.10 7.23 -25.54
CA SER A 67 12.43 5.99 -25.14
C SER A 67 13.31 4.76 -25.35
N ILE A 68 13.05 3.70 -24.59
CA ILE A 68 13.77 2.43 -24.63
C ILE A 68 12.79 1.31 -24.94
N PHE A 69 12.99 0.62 -26.07
CA PHE A 69 12.22 -0.53 -26.50
C PHE A 69 13.15 -1.74 -26.64
N ILE A 70 13.05 -2.72 -25.75
CA ILE A 70 13.94 -3.91 -25.78
C ILE A 70 13.10 -5.18 -25.75
N GLY A 71 13.12 -5.93 -26.85
CA GLY A 71 12.37 -7.17 -27.00
C GLY A 71 11.79 -7.35 -28.40
N ASN A 72 11.11 -8.46 -28.61
CA ASN A 72 10.38 -8.74 -29.84
C ASN A 72 8.98 -8.13 -29.75
N ASN A 73 8.55 -7.42 -30.80
CA ASN A 73 7.23 -6.78 -30.90
C ASN A 73 6.86 -5.91 -29.67
N THR A 74 7.82 -5.17 -29.09
CA THR A 74 7.47 -4.14 -28.10
C THR A 74 6.70 -2.99 -28.75
N LEU A 75 5.73 -2.44 -28.02
CA LEU A 75 4.85 -1.37 -28.49
C LEU A 75 4.97 -0.15 -27.57
N ALA A 76 4.97 1.04 -28.14
CA ALA A 76 4.76 2.27 -27.38
C ALA A 76 3.27 2.43 -27.02
N ALA A 77 2.93 3.23 -26.01
CA ALA A 77 1.51 3.48 -25.74
C ALA A 77 0.85 4.33 -26.84
N ALA A 78 1.44 5.47 -27.20
CA ALA A 78 1.00 6.37 -28.24
C ALA A 78 2.18 6.87 -29.11
N ASP A 79 1.87 7.61 -30.16
CA ASP A 79 2.87 8.39 -30.89
C ASP A 79 3.22 9.62 -30.05
N ASP A 80 4.41 10.19 -30.26
CA ASP A 80 4.93 11.33 -29.48
C ASP A 80 5.20 11.07 -27.99
N ASP A 81 5.03 9.83 -27.51
CA ASP A 81 5.38 9.49 -26.13
C ASP A 81 6.88 9.64 -25.88
N GLN A 82 7.21 10.20 -24.72
CA GLN A 82 8.58 10.51 -24.33
C GLN A 82 8.99 9.81 -23.04
N ASN A 83 10.25 9.41 -22.96
CA ASN A 83 10.80 8.76 -21.76
C ASN A 83 9.98 7.53 -21.33
N GLU A 84 9.61 6.71 -22.32
CA GLU A 84 8.92 5.45 -22.09
C GLU A 84 9.92 4.29 -22.17
N ILE A 85 9.92 3.41 -21.16
CA ILE A 85 10.81 2.24 -21.11
C ILE A 85 9.95 0.98 -21.19
N VAL A 86 10.06 0.23 -22.28
CA VAL A 86 9.28 -0.98 -22.55
C VAL A 86 10.23 -2.15 -22.83
N ILE A 87 10.22 -3.15 -21.95
CA ILE A 87 11.14 -4.29 -22.00
C ILE A 87 10.36 -5.60 -21.92
N GLY A 88 10.46 -6.46 -22.94
CA GLY A 88 9.82 -7.77 -22.97
C GLY A 88 9.36 -8.21 -24.37
N ASP A 89 9.01 -9.49 -24.53
CA ASP A 89 8.36 -9.99 -25.74
C ASP A 89 6.88 -9.56 -25.73
N GLY A 90 6.43 -8.83 -26.74
CA GLY A 90 5.06 -8.31 -26.82
C GLY A 90 4.66 -7.34 -25.71
N ALA A 91 5.63 -6.70 -25.05
CA ALA A 91 5.36 -5.71 -24.01
C ALA A 91 4.80 -4.42 -24.62
N GLN A 92 3.75 -3.85 -24.01
CA GLN A 92 3.14 -2.59 -24.44
C GLN A 92 3.36 -1.53 -23.37
N GLY A 93 3.80 -0.35 -23.78
CA GLY A 93 3.98 0.81 -22.92
C GLY A 93 2.69 1.37 -22.32
N LEU A 94 2.84 2.28 -21.34
CA LEU A 94 1.73 2.92 -20.60
C LEU A 94 1.70 4.45 -20.77
N GLY A 95 2.55 4.99 -21.64
CA GLY A 95 2.64 6.41 -21.95
C GLY A 95 3.96 7.02 -21.49
N SER A 96 4.08 8.32 -21.75
CA SER A 96 5.24 9.10 -21.38
C SER A 96 5.61 8.96 -19.89
N ASN A 97 6.90 8.87 -19.59
CA ASN A 97 7.47 8.73 -18.24
C ASN A 97 7.05 7.44 -17.50
N THR A 98 6.83 6.34 -18.22
CA THR A 98 6.49 5.05 -17.63
C THR A 98 7.55 3.99 -17.90
N VAL A 99 7.54 2.94 -17.06
CA VAL A 99 8.36 1.74 -17.25
C VAL A 99 7.45 0.53 -17.25
N VAL A 100 7.54 -0.28 -18.30
CA VAL A 100 6.89 -1.58 -18.43
C VAL A 100 7.94 -2.67 -18.57
N LEU A 101 7.91 -3.63 -17.65
CA LEU A 101 8.75 -4.82 -17.66
C LEU A 101 7.88 -6.06 -17.85
N GLY A 102 7.74 -6.48 -19.10
CA GLY A 102 6.97 -7.65 -19.52
C GLY A 102 5.56 -7.35 -20.01
N ASN A 103 4.73 -8.39 -20.04
CA ASN A 103 3.33 -8.35 -20.47
C ASN A 103 2.48 -9.21 -19.51
N ASP A 104 1.17 -9.33 -19.80
CA ASP A 104 0.22 -10.08 -18.96
C ASP A 104 0.52 -11.59 -18.85
N SER A 105 1.35 -12.14 -19.75
CA SER A 105 1.76 -13.55 -19.69
C SER A 105 2.90 -13.81 -18.71
N ILE A 106 3.48 -12.77 -18.09
CA ILE A 106 4.52 -12.92 -17.08
C ILE A 106 3.92 -13.51 -15.79
N VAL A 107 4.38 -14.70 -15.40
CA VAL A 107 3.94 -15.38 -14.17
C VAL A 107 4.67 -14.88 -12.93
N THR A 108 5.93 -14.46 -13.06
CA THR A 108 6.75 -14.02 -11.92
C THR A 108 7.79 -13.01 -12.35
N THR A 109 7.75 -11.83 -11.72
CA THR A 109 8.82 -10.83 -11.80
C THR A 109 9.71 -10.97 -10.57
N ALA A 110 10.91 -11.53 -10.75
CA ALA A 110 11.85 -11.78 -9.64
C ALA A 110 12.87 -10.63 -9.48
N LEU A 111 12.87 -9.97 -8.32
CA LEU A 111 13.86 -8.96 -7.92
C LEU A 111 14.65 -9.50 -6.72
N LYS A 112 15.94 -9.79 -6.90
CA LYS A 112 16.75 -10.56 -5.95
C LYS A 112 17.48 -9.73 -4.89
N GLY A 113 17.03 -8.50 -4.62
CA GLY A 113 17.64 -7.58 -3.67
C GLY A 113 16.63 -6.59 -3.10
N ASN A 114 17.11 -5.65 -2.28
CA ASN A 114 16.25 -4.61 -1.72
C ASN A 114 15.68 -3.74 -2.84
N VAL A 115 14.36 -3.51 -2.79
CA VAL A 115 13.64 -2.59 -3.68
C VAL A 115 13.24 -1.37 -2.85
N THR A 116 13.64 -0.17 -3.29
CA THR A 116 13.34 1.10 -2.61
C THR A 116 12.55 2.03 -3.52
N ILE A 117 11.68 2.86 -2.94
CA ILE A 117 10.93 3.90 -3.65
C ILE A 117 11.43 5.27 -3.18
N GLY A 118 11.99 6.06 -4.10
CA GLY A 118 12.79 7.26 -3.80
C GLY A 118 12.03 8.55 -3.48
N GLY A 119 10.74 8.50 -3.13
CA GLY A 119 9.93 9.71 -2.84
C GLY A 119 8.47 9.67 -3.31
N GLY A 120 7.94 8.49 -3.63
CA GLY A 120 6.54 8.31 -4.03
C GLY A 120 5.91 7.13 -3.30
N ASN A 121 4.64 6.86 -3.62
CA ASN A 121 3.87 5.75 -3.06
C ASN A 121 4.05 4.48 -3.90
N MET A 122 3.98 3.31 -3.25
CA MET A 122 3.80 2.03 -3.94
C MET A 122 2.30 1.71 -3.97
N THR A 123 1.72 1.67 -5.17
CA THR A 123 0.33 1.22 -5.36
C THR A 123 0.31 -0.28 -5.66
N VAL A 124 -0.48 -1.06 -4.91
CA VAL A 124 -0.67 -2.50 -5.12
C VAL A 124 -2.16 -2.77 -5.31
N SER A 125 -2.56 -3.16 -6.53
CA SER A 125 -3.97 -3.45 -6.85
C SER A 125 -4.44 -4.86 -6.43
N GLY A 126 -3.56 -5.66 -5.84
CA GLY A 126 -3.83 -7.02 -5.35
C GLY A 126 -3.33 -7.23 -3.93
N THR A 127 -3.12 -8.50 -3.54
CA THR A 127 -2.64 -8.82 -2.20
C THR A 127 -1.13 -8.62 -2.07
N LEU A 128 -0.71 -7.86 -1.07
CA LEU A 128 0.69 -7.83 -0.63
C LEU A 128 0.91 -8.87 0.49
N THR A 129 1.71 -9.90 0.22
CA THR A 129 2.08 -10.91 1.21
C THR A 129 3.54 -10.72 1.65
N GLY A 130 3.78 -10.36 2.91
CA GLY A 130 5.14 -10.21 3.46
C GLY A 130 5.17 -9.49 4.81
N LEU A 131 6.32 -9.54 5.48
CA LEU A 131 6.54 -8.76 6.70
C LEU A 131 6.68 -7.28 6.33
N VAL A 132 5.61 -6.51 6.55
CA VAL A 132 5.63 -5.06 6.49
C VAL A 132 6.12 -4.52 7.83
N ASN A 133 7.34 -3.97 7.86
CA ASN A 133 7.96 -3.49 9.11
C ASN A 133 7.21 -2.30 9.74
N SER A 134 6.38 -1.60 8.96
CA SER A 134 5.42 -0.61 9.42
C SER A 134 4.38 -0.42 8.32
N ALA A 135 3.17 -0.93 8.51
CA ALA A 135 2.02 -0.57 7.70
C ALA A 135 1.18 0.40 8.52
N VAL A 136 1.24 1.69 8.21
CA VAL A 136 0.19 2.61 8.64
C VAL A 136 -0.95 2.40 7.64
N LEU A 137 -1.92 1.56 8.01
CA LEU A 137 -3.21 1.54 7.32
C LEU A 137 -3.97 2.78 7.82
N THR A 138 -4.08 3.81 6.99
CA THR A 138 -5.03 4.89 7.25
C THR A 138 -6.42 4.31 7.01
N ASN A 139 -7.24 4.29 8.06
CA ASN A 139 -8.64 3.86 7.96
C ASN A 139 -9.40 4.85 7.09
N ALA A 140 -10.42 4.37 6.35
CA ALA A 140 -11.42 5.28 5.82
C ALA A 140 -12.14 5.93 7.01
N GLU A 141 -12.17 7.25 7.03
CA GLU A 141 -12.81 8.07 8.07
C GLU A 141 -13.49 9.27 7.40
N GLY A 142 -14.52 9.80 8.04
CA GLY A 142 -15.30 10.89 7.45
C GLY A 142 -16.37 11.43 8.37
N THR A 143 -17.34 12.12 7.79
CA THR A 143 -18.47 12.70 8.52
C THR A 143 -19.77 12.40 7.81
N HIS A 144 -20.74 11.84 8.53
CA HIS A 144 -22.06 11.56 8.03
C HIS A 144 -22.75 12.86 7.63
N ASP A 145 -23.10 13.00 6.36
CA ASP A 145 -23.84 14.15 5.83
C ASP A 145 -25.30 13.82 5.46
N GLY A 146 -25.75 12.61 5.82
CA GLY A 146 -27.14 12.18 5.71
C GLY A 146 -28.05 12.74 6.82
N GLY A 147 -29.23 12.13 6.97
CA GLY A 147 -30.25 12.56 7.93
C GLY A 147 -30.09 11.91 9.31
N ASN A 148 -30.87 12.38 10.28
CA ASN A 148 -30.84 11.86 11.65
C ASN A 148 -31.58 10.54 11.84
N ASN A 149 -31.14 9.77 12.84
CA ASN A 149 -31.68 8.48 13.26
C ASN A 149 -31.83 7.48 12.09
N VAL A 150 -30.81 7.41 11.23
CA VAL A 150 -30.81 6.53 10.06
C VAL A 150 -29.93 5.30 10.27
N ALA A 151 -30.29 4.18 9.61
CA ALA A 151 -29.55 2.92 9.72
C ALA A 151 -28.38 2.80 8.72
N ILE A 152 -28.24 3.76 7.80
CA ILE A 152 -27.24 3.73 6.72
C ILE A 152 -26.37 4.97 6.84
N MET A 153 -25.06 4.75 7.00
CA MET A 153 -24.10 5.84 6.92
C MET A 153 -24.04 6.32 5.48
N THR A 154 -24.17 7.62 5.28
CA THR A 154 -23.99 8.32 4.01
C THR A 154 -22.94 9.42 4.16
N ASP A 155 -21.98 9.47 3.23
CA ASP A 155 -21.01 10.56 3.10
C ASP A 155 -20.90 10.90 1.62
N GLY A 156 -21.60 11.95 1.20
CA GLY A 156 -21.67 12.38 -0.20
C GLY A 156 -20.39 13.03 -0.72
N GLY A 157 -19.45 13.39 0.16
CA GLY A 157 -18.14 13.92 -0.18
C GLY A 157 -17.11 12.84 -0.55
N GLU A 158 -17.39 11.59 -0.18
CA GLU A 158 -16.49 10.47 -0.33
C GLU A 158 -16.82 9.57 -1.53
N SER A 159 -15.87 8.72 -1.89
CA SER A 159 -16.05 7.71 -2.95
C SER A 159 -15.47 6.37 -2.50
N PHE A 160 -16.24 5.59 -1.76
CA PHE A 160 -15.86 4.24 -1.37
C PHE A 160 -15.92 3.31 -2.59
N GLY A 161 -14.96 2.38 -2.72
CA GLY A 161 -15.09 1.34 -3.74
C GLY A 161 -16.19 0.34 -3.33
N THR A 162 -17.08 -0.03 -4.26
CA THR A 162 -18.20 -0.94 -4.00
C THR A 162 -17.71 -2.27 -3.42
N ASP A 163 -18.37 -2.72 -2.35
CA ASP A 163 -18.11 -3.97 -1.61
C ASP A 163 -16.71 -4.09 -0.96
N ASN A 164 -15.86 -3.07 -1.06
CA ASN A 164 -14.49 -3.12 -0.53
C ASN A 164 -14.40 -3.23 0.99
N TYR A 165 -15.45 -2.88 1.72
CA TYR A 165 -15.44 -2.83 3.19
C TYR A 165 -16.30 -3.91 3.85
N ILE A 166 -16.95 -4.79 3.06
CA ILE A 166 -17.77 -5.88 3.61
C ILE A 166 -16.93 -6.77 4.53
N GLY A 167 -17.46 -7.02 5.74
CA GLY A 167 -16.80 -7.82 6.78
C GLY A 167 -15.85 -7.05 7.69
N LEU A 168 -15.56 -5.77 7.41
CA LEU A 168 -14.93 -4.86 8.37
C LEU A 168 -15.98 -4.34 9.37
N THR A 169 -15.51 -3.59 10.37
CA THR A 169 -16.37 -2.90 11.33
C THR A 169 -16.36 -1.40 11.03
N ILE A 170 -17.55 -0.80 10.94
CA ILE A 170 -17.72 0.65 10.98
C ILE A 170 -17.99 1.09 12.42
N TYR A 171 -17.39 2.20 12.82
CA TYR A 171 -17.55 2.85 14.11
C TYR A 171 -18.22 4.19 13.90
N ASN A 172 -19.30 4.45 14.65
CA ASN A 172 -19.76 5.79 14.90
C ASN A 172 -18.94 6.35 16.07
N ASN A 173 -18.01 7.24 15.75
CA ASN A 173 -17.08 7.78 16.73
C ASN A 173 -17.75 8.82 17.64
N THR A 174 -18.94 9.33 17.27
CA THR A 174 -19.68 10.32 18.07
C THR A 174 -20.31 9.69 19.30
N ASP A 175 -20.98 8.54 19.14
CA ASP A 175 -21.72 7.86 20.21
C ASP A 175 -21.06 6.56 20.69
N GLY A 176 -20.02 6.09 20.00
CA GLY A 176 -19.27 4.88 20.31
C GLY A 176 -19.91 3.58 19.83
N SER A 177 -21.02 3.62 19.10
CA SER A 177 -21.65 2.46 18.50
C SER A 177 -20.83 1.92 17.34
N SER A 178 -20.97 0.62 17.05
CA SER A 178 -20.27 -0.01 15.94
C SER A 178 -21.05 -1.18 15.38
N GLY A 179 -20.73 -1.56 14.13
CA GLY A 179 -21.41 -2.65 13.44
C GLY A 179 -20.54 -3.28 12.36
N THR A 180 -20.78 -4.56 12.06
CA THR A 180 -20.14 -5.22 10.92
C THR A 180 -20.77 -4.73 9.62
N ILE A 181 -19.93 -4.31 8.69
CA ILE A 181 -20.34 -3.83 7.37
C ILE A 181 -20.86 -5.00 6.55
N THR A 182 -22.10 -4.88 6.09
CA THR A 182 -22.80 -5.90 5.29
C THR A 182 -22.93 -5.52 3.82
N ALA A 183 -22.84 -4.22 3.52
CA ALA A 183 -22.78 -3.68 2.17
C ALA A 183 -22.14 -2.29 2.22
N ASN A 184 -21.43 -1.92 1.15
CA ASN A 184 -21.00 -0.54 0.93
C ASN A 184 -20.98 -0.22 -0.57
N ASP A 185 -21.38 0.99 -0.93
CA ASP A 185 -21.31 1.50 -2.29
C ASP A 185 -20.47 2.78 -2.35
N GLY A 186 -20.59 3.59 -3.41
CA GLY A 186 -19.81 4.81 -3.61
C GLY A 186 -19.86 5.80 -2.44
N THR A 187 -21.00 5.94 -1.77
CA THR A 187 -21.21 7.00 -0.76
C THR A 187 -21.89 6.48 0.50
N THR A 188 -22.21 5.19 0.58
CA THR A 188 -22.95 4.63 1.71
C THR A 188 -22.32 3.36 2.29
N ILE A 189 -22.51 3.18 3.60
CA ILE A 189 -22.10 1.97 4.32
C ILE A 189 -23.29 1.49 5.16
N THR A 190 -23.61 0.19 5.02
CA THR A 190 -24.70 -0.46 5.76
C THR A 190 -24.15 -1.39 6.84
N ALA A 191 -24.51 -1.09 8.09
CA ALA A 191 -24.21 -1.92 9.26
C ALA A 191 -25.30 -1.74 10.32
N SER A 192 -25.61 -2.81 11.07
CA SER A 192 -26.42 -2.67 12.29
C SER A 192 -25.52 -2.21 13.43
N LEU A 193 -25.68 -0.96 13.85
CA LEU A 193 -24.92 -0.38 14.95
C LEU A 193 -25.45 -0.89 16.30
N SER A 194 -24.53 -1.04 17.26
CA SER A 194 -24.86 -1.37 18.65
C SER A 194 -23.72 -0.97 19.58
N GLY A 195 -24.05 -0.81 20.87
CA GLY A 195 -23.08 -0.64 21.94
C GLY A 195 -22.64 0.81 22.19
N GLY A 196 -23.27 1.78 21.53
CA GLY A 196 -23.08 3.21 21.77
C GLY A 196 -24.15 3.81 22.68
N THR A 197 -24.08 5.13 22.85
CA THR A 197 -25.13 5.90 23.55
C THR A 197 -26.36 6.15 22.69
N ASP A 198 -26.15 6.23 21.38
CA ASP A 198 -27.15 6.21 20.33
C ASP A 198 -26.69 5.11 19.36
N ASP A 199 -27.59 4.28 18.85
CA ASP A 199 -27.24 3.11 18.03
C ASP A 199 -27.72 3.33 16.58
N ASP A 200 -27.63 4.58 16.12
CA ASP A 200 -27.99 5.02 14.76
C ASP A 200 -27.03 6.12 14.25
N TRP A 201 -27.27 6.60 13.03
CA TRP A 201 -26.49 7.69 12.44
C TRP A 201 -27.27 9.00 12.51
N ASP A 202 -26.60 10.03 13.01
CA ASP A 202 -27.05 11.41 13.06
C ASP A 202 -26.19 12.35 12.21
N THR A 203 -26.81 13.43 11.71
CA THR A 203 -26.11 14.41 10.87
C THR A 203 -24.88 14.94 11.61
N ASN A 204 -23.73 14.92 10.93
CA ASN A 204 -22.39 15.26 11.44
C ASN A 204 -21.73 14.21 12.33
N ASP A 205 -22.26 13.00 12.38
CA ASP A 205 -21.54 11.93 13.05
C ASP A 205 -20.21 11.65 12.39
N THR A 206 -19.16 11.56 13.20
CA THR A 206 -17.83 11.19 12.69
C THR A 206 -17.71 9.68 12.66
N TRP A 207 -17.17 9.13 11.58
CA TRP A 207 -17.12 7.67 11.39
C TRP A 207 -15.72 7.20 11.01
N SER A 208 -15.44 5.92 11.29
CA SER A 208 -14.23 5.25 10.83
C SER A 208 -14.47 3.77 10.52
N VAL A 209 -13.70 3.20 9.60
CA VAL A 209 -13.75 1.78 9.25
C VAL A 209 -12.45 1.09 9.65
N ALA A 210 -12.55 0.04 10.46
CA ALA A 210 -11.42 -0.80 10.86
C ALA A 210 -11.83 -2.28 10.93
N PRO A 211 -10.92 -3.24 10.77
CA PRO A 211 -11.20 -4.64 11.03
C PRO A 211 -11.81 -4.90 12.41
N GLY A 212 -12.82 -5.76 12.43
CA GLY A 212 -13.56 -6.12 13.64
C GLY A 212 -12.87 -7.17 14.52
N PRO A 213 -13.45 -7.46 15.71
CA PRO A 213 -12.86 -8.34 16.73
C PRO A 213 -12.65 -9.81 16.29
N LEU A 214 -13.28 -10.23 15.18
CA LEU A 214 -13.10 -11.57 14.61
C LEU A 214 -11.88 -11.71 13.69
N GLN A 215 -11.20 -10.62 13.33
CA GLN A 215 -10.00 -10.66 12.49
C GLN A 215 -8.73 -10.52 13.34
N SER A 216 -8.63 -11.40 14.34
CA SER A 216 -7.50 -11.53 15.25
C SER A 216 -6.21 -11.85 14.48
N GLY A 217 -5.23 -10.94 14.57
CA GLY A 217 -3.87 -11.19 14.13
C GLY A 217 -3.16 -9.95 13.61
N THR A 218 -2.51 -9.21 14.52
CA THR A 218 -1.41 -8.27 14.24
C THR A 218 -1.69 -6.90 13.59
N LEU A 219 -2.94 -6.41 13.54
CA LEU A 219 -3.19 -5.05 13.03
C LEU A 219 -3.06 -3.97 14.11
N PHE A 220 -2.02 -3.15 13.99
CA PHE A 220 -1.81 -1.92 14.77
C PHE A 220 -2.57 -0.76 14.09
N TYR A 221 -3.44 -0.07 14.83
CA TYR A 221 -4.16 1.11 14.35
C TYR A 221 -3.54 2.40 14.93
N ILE A 222 -3.41 3.42 14.09
CA ILE A 222 -3.03 4.77 14.51
C ILE A 222 -4.01 5.73 13.84
N SER A 223 -4.95 6.30 14.58
CA SER A 223 -5.75 7.44 14.11
C SER A 223 -4.99 8.75 14.33
N SER A 224 -5.37 9.78 13.57
CA SER A 224 -4.85 11.15 13.70
C SER A 224 -5.32 11.84 15.00
N ALA A 225 -6.37 11.30 15.63
CA ALA A 225 -6.88 11.74 16.91
C ALA A 225 -6.19 11.00 18.06
N THR A 226 -6.01 11.68 19.19
CA THR A 226 -5.34 11.18 20.41
C THR A 226 -6.06 10.01 21.12
N THR A 227 -7.00 9.35 20.46
CA THR A 227 -7.94 8.39 21.06
C THR A 227 -8.18 7.26 20.09
N ILE A 228 -8.02 6.02 20.59
CA ILE A 228 -8.36 4.81 19.86
C ILE A 228 -9.67 4.28 20.42
N LEU A 229 -10.64 4.12 19.54
CA LEU A 229 -11.92 3.50 19.83
C LEU A 229 -11.76 2.00 19.58
N HIS A 230 -11.97 1.20 20.62
CA HIS A 230 -12.10 -0.24 20.52
C HIS A 230 -13.55 -0.62 20.86
N PRO A 231 -14.13 -1.69 20.27
CA PRO A 231 -15.43 -2.17 20.72
C PRO A 231 -15.36 -2.60 22.19
N ALA A 232 -16.43 -2.36 22.95
CA ALA A 232 -16.56 -2.75 24.36
C ALA A 232 -16.79 -4.26 24.54
N THR A 233 -15.95 -5.11 23.95
CA THR A 233 -16.03 -6.57 24.10
C THR A 233 -14.91 -7.11 24.96
N ALA A 234 -15.27 -7.73 26.09
CA ALA A 234 -14.36 -8.40 27.02
C ALA A 234 -13.32 -9.31 26.31
N ASN A 235 -12.08 -9.29 26.81
CA ASN A 235 -10.97 -10.22 26.50
C ASN A 235 -10.00 -9.84 25.36
N TYR A 236 -9.82 -8.56 25.03
CA TYR A 236 -8.85 -8.12 24.02
C TYR A 236 -7.84 -7.10 24.54
N VAL A 237 -6.65 -7.11 23.96
CA VAL A 237 -5.53 -6.19 24.25
C VAL A 237 -5.27 -5.34 23.01
N ALA A 238 -5.52 -4.03 23.06
CA ALA A 238 -5.17 -3.11 21.97
C ALA A 238 -3.88 -2.36 22.31
N GLY A 239 -2.95 -2.23 21.36
CA GLY A 239 -1.71 -1.45 21.51
C GLY A 239 -1.61 -0.34 20.45
N TYR A 240 -1.07 0.83 20.81
CA TYR A 240 -0.94 1.98 19.92
C TYR A 240 0.33 2.79 20.08
N TYR A 241 0.79 3.44 19.00
CA TYR A 241 1.98 4.30 18.99
C TYR A 241 1.59 5.77 18.80
N SER A 242 2.00 6.66 19.71
CA SER A 242 1.77 8.11 19.58
C SER A 242 3.04 8.82 19.13
N THR A 243 2.98 9.42 17.94
CA THR A 243 4.09 10.18 17.31
C THR A 243 4.48 11.43 18.10
N GLY A 244 3.56 12.00 18.88
CA GLY A 244 3.86 13.15 19.76
C GLY A 244 4.61 12.78 21.05
N ALA A 245 4.67 11.50 21.42
CA ALA A 245 5.23 11.04 22.69
C ALA A 245 6.38 10.03 22.57
N ASN A 246 6.63 9.41 21.40
CA ASN A 246 7.59 8.29 21.25
C ASN A 246 7.30 7.11 22.21
N VAL A 247 6.01 6.80 22.45
CA VAL A 247 5.60 5.71 23.35
C VAL A 247 4.57 4.79 22.69
N ILE A 248 4.69 3.48 22.97
CA ILE A 248 3.65 2.47 22.74
C ILE A 248 2.78 2.38 24.00
N LYS A 249 1.47 2.61 23.87
CA LYS A 249 0.51 2.39 24.96
C LYS A 249 -0.35 1.17 24.66
N VAL A 250 -0.55 0.32 25.66
CA VAL A 250 -1.36 -0.89 25.55
C VAL A 250 -2.54 -0.77 26.52
N ASP A 251 -3.77 -0.91 26.02
CA ASP A 251 -5.02 -0.86 26.78
C ASP A 251 -5.75 -2.21 26.69
N PRO A 252 -5.63 -3.07 27.72
CA PRO A 252 -6.39 -4.30 27.86
C PRO A 252 -7.56 -4.08 28.82
N GLN A 253 -8.58 -3.34 28.38
CA GLN A 253 -9.91 -3.16 28.99
C GLN A 253 -10.05 -3.06 30.52
N SER A 254 -10.48 -1.85 30.93
CA SER A 254 -11.31 -1.54 32.11
C SER A 254 -10.92 -2.22 33.42
N GLY A 255 -9.96 -1.63 34.13
CA GLY A 255 -9.84 -1.86 35.58
C GLY A 255 -8.48 -1.56 36.17
N SER A 256 -7.37 -1.94 35.53
CA SER A 256 -6.03 -1.69 36.06
C SER A 256 -4.97 -1.96 35.02
N MET A 257 -4.51 -0.92 34.31
CA MET A 257 -3.10 -0.71 33.96
C MET A 257 -2.97 0.69 33.34
N GLN A 258 -2.24 1.57 34.00
CA GLN A 258 -1.89 2.89 33.48
C GLN A 258 -0.36 2.94 33.40
N ILE A 259 0.23 2.83 32.20
CA ILE A 259 1.66 3.09 32.03
C ILE A 259 1.81 4.55 31.62
N THR A 260 2.23 5.36 32.58
CA THR A 260 2.55 6.78 32.41
C THR A 260 4.07 6.93 32.49
N LEU A 261 4.74 7.22 31.38
CA LEU A 261 6.13 7.72 31.43
C LEU A 261 6.08 9.24 31.61
N ASN A 262 5.98 9.69 32.87
CA ASN A 262 6.12 11.09 33.22
C ASN A 262 7.51 11.33 33.81
N GLY A 263 8.36 12.05 33.06
CA GLY A 263 9.55 12.71 33.60
C GLY A 263 10.87 12.33 32.96
N THR A 264 11.82 13.26 33.05
CA THR A 264 13.24 13.03 32.79
C THR A 264 13.77 12.03 33.82
N PRO A 265 14.62 11.04 33.46
CA PRO A 265 15.03 9.99 34.39
C PRO A 265 15.90 10.61 35.47
N THR A 266 15.41 10.65 36.71
CA THR A 266 16.20 11.03 37.88
C THR A 266 16.29 9.87 38.85
N GLY A 267 17.48 9.27 38.92
CA GLY A 267 18.03 8.75 40.17
C GLY A 267 17.78 7.28 40.49
N THR A 268 18.84 6.49 40.28
CA THR A 268 19.39 5.50 41.22
C THR A 268 18.44 4.96 42.29
N ASN A 269 17.68 3.92 41.95
CA ASN A 269 17.52 2.66 42.70
C ASN A 269 16.39 1.84 42.07
N GLY A 270 16.77 0.86 41.25
CA GLY A 270 16.06 -0.43 41.19
C GLY A 270 14.79 -0.56 40.36
N GLU A 271 14.37 0.44 39.58
CA GLU A 271 13.26 0.27 38.62
C GLU A 271 13.69 0.70 37.22
N GLU A 272 14.63 -0.05 36.65
CA GLU A 272 14.83 -0.09 35.21
C GLU A 272 13.99 -1.23 34.64
N ILE A 273 13.25 -0.95 33.56
CA ILE A 273 12.94 -2.00 32.59
C ILE A 273 14.31 -2.42 32.04
N ASP A 274 14.86 -3.50 32.58
CA ASP A 274 16.09 -4.08 32.06
C ASP A 274 15.79 -4.56 30.64
N SER A 275 16.27 -3.82 29.63
CA SER A 275 16.33 -4.35 28.28
C SER A 275 17.28 -5.54 28.34
N PRO A 276 16.89 -6.74 27.90
CA PRO A 276 17.83 -7.85 27.91
C PRO A 276 19.01 -7.51 27.02
N GLY A 277 20.23 -7.77 27.48
CA GLY A 277 21.48 -7.38 26.84
C GLY A 277 21.79 -7.99 25.46
N ALA A 278 20.81 -8.59 24.77
CA ALA A 278 20.93 -9.08 23.40
C ALA A 278 19.59 -9.00 22.63
N ALA A 279 19.68 -8.79 21.32
CA ALA A 279 18.52 -8.76 20.42
C ALA A 279 17.82 -10.14 20.38
N GLY A 280 16.57 -10.20 20.84
CA GLY A 280 15.71 -11.39 20.74
C GLY A 280 14.95 -11.80 22.00
N ASP A 281 15.11 -11.12 23.13
CA ASP A 281 14.49 -11.51 24.39
C ASP A 281 13.16 -10.78 24.70
N PHE A 282 12.31 -11.48 25.47
CA PHE A 282 10.88 -11.23 25.66
C PHE A 282 10.56 -10.13 26.69
N ILE A 283 9.44 -9.43 26.48
CA ILE A 283 8.80 -8.57 27.47
C ILE A 283 7.93 -9.44 28.39
N TRP A 284 8.20 -9.41 29.70
CA TRP A 284 7.37 -10.06 30.72
C TRP A 284 6.37 -9.06 31.31
N MET A 285 5.11 -9.46 31.39
CA MET A 285 4.05 -8.75 32.11
C MET A 285 3.54 -9.68 33.20
N HIS A 286 3.80 -9.37 34.47
CA HIS A 286 3.30 -10.17 35.59
C HIS A 286 2.00 -9.54 36.12
N ASN A 287 0.92 -10.31 36.17
CA ASN A 287 -0.29 -9.93 36.88
C ASN A 287 -0.20 -10.49 38.31
N GLN A 288 -0.20 -9.62 39.32
CA GLN A 288 -0.08 -10.02 40.72
C GLN A 288 -1.35 -10.69 41.29
N SER A 289 -2.45 -10.77 40.53
CA SER A 289 -3.75 -11.25 41.05
C SER A 289 -4.27 -12.58 40.47
N ALA A 290 -3.51 -13.31 39.65
CA ALA A 290 -3.90 -14.66 39.27
C ALA A 290 -2.68 -15.50 38.89
N THR A 291 -2.70 -16.77 39.26
CA THR A 291 -1.65 -17.80 39.11
C THR A 291 -1.34 -18.17 37.64
N VAL A 292 -1.60 -17.28 36.68
CA VAL A 292 -1.43 -17.55 35.24
C VAL A 292 -0.53 -16.47 34.62
N ALA A 293 0.72 -16.83 34.37
CA ALA A 293 1.60 -16.09 33.49
C ALA A 293 1.18 -16.35 32.03
N VAL A 294 0.96 -15.30 31.25
CA VAL A 294 0.79 -15.42 29.80
C VAL A 294 2.15 -15.22 29.16
N SER A 295 2.79 -16.32 28.74
CA SER A 295 3.97 -16.26 27.87
C SER A 295 3.54 -16.42 26.42
N HIS A 296 4.17 -15.66 25.53
CA HIS A 296 4.19 -16.02 24.11
C HIS A 296 5.43 -16.86 23.86
N GLY A 297 5.28 -18.18 23.67
CA GLY A 297 6.31 -19.05 23.07
C GLY A 297 7.06 -20.04 23.99
N ARG A 298 7.05 -21.31 23.53
CA ARG A 298 7.74 -22.55 23.96
C ARG A 298 7.76 -22.92 25.46
N SER A 299 6.71 -23.64 25.87
CA SER A 299 6.66 -24.71 26.88
C SER A 299 7.81 -24.77 27.90
N GLY A 300 7.66 -24.03 28.99
CA GLY A 300 8.36 -24.27 30.25
C GLY A 300 7.33 -24.29 31.38
N VAL A 301 7.37 -25.32 32.24
CA VAL A 301 6.54 -25.37 33.45
C VAL A 301 7.20 -24.49 34.50
N PHE A 302 6.46 -23.54 35.07
CA PHE A 302 6.93 -22.70 36.18
C PHE A 302 6.27 -23.12 37.50
N ILE A 303 7.06 -23.18 38.57
CA ILE A 303 6.60 -23.43 39.95
C ILE A 303 6.69 -22.10 40.71
N ASP A 304 5.56 -21.60 41.18
CA ASP A 304 5.47 -20.43 42.06
C ASP A 304 6.08 -20.78 43.44
N GLY A 305 7.17 -20.08 43.79
CA GLY A 305 7.82 -20.17 45.10
C GLY A 305 7.11 -19.29 46.12
N GLY A 306 5.85 -19.62 46.42
CA GLY A 306 4.89 -18.72 47.02
C GLY A 306 5.25 -18.07 48.36
N SER A 307 4.61 -16.93 48.63
CA SER A 307 3.70 -16.69 49.77
C SER A 307 3.05 -15.33 49.57
N SER A 308 1.71 -15.31 49.67
CA SER A 308 0.79 -14.19 49.42
C SER A 308 1.16 -12.86 50.05
#